data_AF-A0A2T7HB06-F1
#
_entry.id   AF-A0A2T7HB06-F1
#
_cell.length_a   1.000
_cell.length_b   1.000
_cell.length_c   1.000
_cell.angle_alpha   90.00
_cell.angle_beta   90.00
_cell.angle_gamma   90.00
#
_symmetry.space_group_name_H-M   'P 1'
#
loop_
_entity.id
_entity.type
_entity.pdbx_description
1 polymer ?
#
loop_
_entity_poly.entity_id
_entity_poly.type
_entity_poly.pdbx_seq_one_letter_code
_entity_poly.pdbx_strand_id
1 'polypeptide(L)'
;MSDAKPEPQPHQTEEDAGEQLPRERRARVFKKGRMIFQNGLRSIPCMVRNISGGGALLQFEQAFLLPKEFDLQIDLEDYEVSCVRRWEDGLRCGVQFVGEKRPTSKQRAQVLKSSEEALKPEINERTESFDGAFARKLAMEKPQQSAEPAQRDRPAAPGKPTFGKRR
;
A
#
# COMPACT_ATOMS: atom_id res chain seq x y z
N MET A 1 6.05 -45.72 -71.77
CA MET A 1 5.53 -46.91 -71.09
C MET A 1 6.42 -47.12 -69.87
N SER A 2 6.46 -46.19 -68.91
CA SER A 2 5.39 -45.87 -67.95
C SER A 2 5.08 -47.07 -67.08
N ASP A 3 5.73 -47.18 -65.92
CA ASP A 3 5.03 -47.30 -64.64
C ASP A 3 6.02 -46.98 -63.51
N ALA A 4 6.10 -45.69 -63.18
CA ALA A 4 6.77 -45.20 -61.99
C ALA A 4 5.78 -45.37 -60.83
N LYS A 5 6.02 -46.35 -59.96
CA LYS A 5 5.33 -46.46 -58.67
C LYS A 5 6.04 -45.54 -57.68
N PRO A 6 5.42 -44.44 -57.23
CA PRO A 6 6.03 -43.59 -56.22
C PRO A 6 5.88 -44.29 -54.86
N GLU A 7 7.00 -44.65 -54.25
CA GLU A 7 7.05 -45.00 -52.83
C GLU A 7 6.62 -43.77 -52.01
N PRO A 8 5.66 -43.92 -51.08
CA PRO A 8 5.30 -42.82 -50.20
C PRO A 8 6.44 -42.58 -49.21
N GLN A 9 7.05 -41.39 -49.28
CA GLN A 9 7.94 -40.90 -48.24
C GLN A 9 7.15 -40.77 -46.93
N PRO A 10 7.68 -41.24 -45.79
CA PRO A 10 7.10 -40.96 -44.48
C PRO A 10 7.27 -39.48 -44.20
N HIS A 11 6.19 -38.74 -44.40
CA HIS A 11 6.04 -37.37 -43.95
C HIS A 11 5.29 -37.40 -42.62
N GLN A 12 5.75 -36.55 -41.69
CA GLN A 12 5.04 -36.08 -40.51
C GLN A 12 5.01 -37.07 -39.33
N THR A 13 5.24 -36.68 -38.08
CA THR A 13 5.17 -35.33 -37.48
C THR A 13 6.29 -35.26 -36.46
N GLU A 14 7.04 -34.15 -36.47
CA GLU A 14 7.83 -33.74 -35.30
C GLU A 14 6.82 -33.57 -34.16
N GLU A 15 6.63 -34.63 -33.39
CA GLU A 15 5.92 -34.58 -32.13
C GLU A 15 6.80 -33.74 -31.21
N ASP A 16 6.55 -32.42 -31.22
CA ASP A 16 6.88 -31.53 -30.12
C ASP A 16 6.16 -32.11 -28.89
N ALA A 17 6.82 -33.08 -28.26
CA ALA A 17 6.55 -33.55 -26.92
C ALA A 17 6.89 -32.40 -25.97
N GLY A 18 6.19 -31.27 -26.14
CA GLY A 18 6.18 -30.18 -25.21
C GLY A 18 5.79 -30.78 -23.87
N GLU A 19 6.80 -30.89 -23.02
CA GLU A 19 6.76 -31.53 -21.71
C GLU A 19 5.41 -31.26 -21.05
N GLN A 20 4.53 -32.26 -21.03
CA GLN A 20 3.27 -32.18 -20.29
C GLN A 20 3.62 -32.29 -18.82
N LEU A 21 4.25 -31.24 -18.28
CA LEU A 21 4.54 -31.12 -16.87
C LEU A 21 3.22 -31.33 -16.13
N PRO A 22 3.19 -32.24 -15.13
CA PRO A 22 1.99 -32.51 -14.36
C PRO A 22 1.41 -31.19 -13.85
N ARG A 23 0.15 -30.91 -14.20
CA ARG A 23 -0.54 -29.70 -13.76
C ARG A 23 -0.54 -29.69 -12.23
N GLU A 24 0.05 -28.66 -11.66
CA GLU A 24 0.15 -28.49 -10.22
C GLU A 24 -1.23 -28.52 -9.55
N ARG A 25 -1.31 -29.13 -8.37
CA ARG A 25 -2.58 -29.34 -7.66
C ARG A 25 -3.24 -28.00 -7.35
N ARG A 26 -4.43 -27.77 -7.90
CA ARG A 26 -5.18 -26.53 -7.70
C ARG A 26 -6.13 -26.64 -6.50
N ALA A 27 -5.99 -25.74 -5.54
CA ALA A 27 -6.84 -25.66 -4.35
C ALA A 27 -8.03 -24.75 -4.62
N ARG A 28 -9.25 -25.29 -4.42
CA ARG A 28 -10.48 -24.49 -4.46
C ARG A 28 -10.49 -23.55 -3.25
N VAL A 29 -10.64 -22.26 -3.51
CA VAL A 29 -10.60 -21.21 -2.49
C VAL A 29 -11.73 -20.21 -2.73
N PHE A 30 -12.05 -19.42 -1.71
CA PHE A 30 -12.95 -18.27 -1.85
C PHE A 30 -12.33 -17.11 -1.10
N LYS A 31 -11.39 -16.42 -1.76
CA LYS A 31 -10.67 -15.28 -1.18
C LYS A 31 -11.05 -14.01 -1.91
N LYS A 32 -11.16 -12.92 -1.16
CA LYS A 32 -11.26 -11.58 -1.75
C LYS A 32 -9.88 -11.16 -2.25
N GLY A 33 -9.85 -10.61 -3.46
CA GLY A 33 -8.65 -10.03 -4.03
C GLY A 33 -8.96 -8.77 -4.82
N ARG A 34 -7.90 -8.10 -5.24
CA ARG A 34 -7.95 -6.92 -6.09
C ARG A 34 -6.94 -7.08 -7.21
N MET A 35 -7.40 -6.87 -8.43
CA MET A 35 -6.53 -6.72 -9.59
C MET A 35 -6.08 -5.26 -9.67
N ILE A 36 -4.78 -5.01 -9.68
CA ILE A 36 -4.16 -3.70 -9.69
C ILE A 36 -3.40 -3.54 -11.00
N PHE A 37 -3.64 -2.44 -11.72
CA PHE A 37 -3.01 -2.15 -13.01
C PHE A 37 -2.88 -0.65 -13.21
N GLN A 38 -2.19 -0.23 -14.27
CA GLN A 38 -1.79 1.18 -14.48
C GLN A 38 -0.91 1.69 -13.34
N ASN A 39 0.16 0.95 -12.99
CA ASN A 39 1.11 1.33 -11.94
C ASN A 39 0.46 1.65 -10.58
N GLY A 40 -0.60 0.93 -10.22
CA GLY A 40 -1.32 1.15 -8.95
C GLY A 40 -2.46 2.15 -9.00
N LEU A 41 -2.68 2.83 -10.13
CA LEU A 41 -3.71 3.87 -10.25
C LEU A 41 -5.13 3.30 -10.36
N ARG A 42 -5.28 2.07 -10.87
CA ARG A 42 -6.58 1.43 -11.03
C ARG A 42 -6.61 0.08 -10.34
N SER A 43 -7.70 -0.16 -9.61
CA SER A 43 -7.97 -1.44 -8.98
C SER A 43 -9.38 -1.94 -9.32
N ILE A 44 -9.52 -3.25 -9.49
CA ILE A 44 -10.80 -3.92 -9.74
C ILE A 44 -10.97 -5.04 -8.71
N PRO A 45 -12.07 -5.08 -7.94
CA PRO A 45 -12.31 -6.16 -6.99
C PRO A 45 -12.61 -7.48 -7.72
N CYS A 46 -12.07 -8.57 -7.20
CA CYS A 46 -12.28 -9.91 -7.74
C CYS A 46 -12.34 -10.97 -6.64
N MET A 47 -12.98 -12.09 -6.93
CA MET A 47 -13.01 -13.27 -6.07
C MET A 47 -12.09 -14.35 -6.64
N VAL A 48 -11.14 -14.81 -5.82
CA VAL A 48 -10.27 -15.94 -6.17
C VAL A 48 -11.03 -17.23 -5.88
N ARG A 49 -11.30 -18.01 -6.94
CA ARG A 49 -12.04 -19.30 -6.88
C ARG A 49 -11.13 -20.51 -6.83
N ASN A 50 -9.94 -20.40 -7.42
CA ASN A 50 -8.97 -21.47 -7.47
C ASN A 50 -7.56 -20.87 -7.45
N ILE A 51 -6.63 -21.53 -6.76
CA ILE A 51 -5.24 -21.10 -6.68
C ILE A 51 -4.31 -22.31 -6.77
N SER A 52 -3.16 -22.12 -7.40
CA SER A 52 -2.05 -23.07 -7.52
C SER A 52 -0.73 -22.33 -7.31
N GLY A 53 0.40 -23.03 -7.23
CA GLY A 53 1.71 -22.40 -7.14
C GLY A 53 2.00 -21.50 -8.35
N GLY A 54 1.56 -21.89 -9.54
CA GLY A 54 1.77 -21.14 -10.79
C GLY A 54 0.64 -20.24 -11.28
N GLY A 55 -0.52 -20.15 -10.61
CA GLY A 55 -1.63 -19.33 -11.13
C GLY A 55 -2.94 -19.42 -10.37
N ALA A 56 -3.94 -18.69 -10.84
CA ALA A 56 -5.25 -18.59 -10.19
C ALA A 56 -6.43 -18.46 -11.16
N LEU A 57 -7.62 -18.75 -10.66
CA LEU A 57 -8.90 -18.45 -11.31
C LEU A 57 -9.57 -17.30 -10.56
N LEU A 58 -9.76 -16.20 -11.28
CA LEU A 58 -10.46 -15.01 -10.79
C LEU A 58 -11.88 -14.99 -11.32
N GLN A 59 -12.80 -14.49 -10.50
CA GLN A 59 -14.18 -14.21 -10.87
C GLN A 59 -14.51 -12.76 -10.52
N PHE A 60 -15.04 -12.03 -11.48
CA PHE A 60 -15.50 -10.65 -11.34
C PHE A 60 -17.01 -10.59 -11.17
N GLU A 61 -17.50 -9.51 -10.58
CA GLU A 61 -18.94 -9.26 -10.43
C GLU A 61 -19.58 -8.77 -11.74
N GLN A 62 -18.83 -8.03 -12.53
CA GLN A 62 -19.23 -7.47 -13.82
C GLN A 62 -18.11 -7.66 -14.86
N ALA A 63 -18.46 -7.53 -16.14
CA ALA A 63 -17.49 -7.61 -17.23
C ALA A 63 -16.61 -6.36 -17.24
N PHE A 64 -15.29 -6.56 -17.34
CA PHE A 64 -14.30 -5.48 -17.40
C PHE A 64 -13.35 -5.73 -18.56
N LEU A 65 -12.81 -4.66 -19.13
CA LEU A 65 -11.68 -4.76 -20.06
C LEU A 65 -10.40 -5.03 -19.27
N LEU A 66 -10.03 -6.30 -19.16
CA LEU A 66 -8.86 -6.74 -18.40
C LEU A 66 -7.57 -6.55 -19.22
N PRO A 67 -6.50 -5.97 -18.63
CA PRO A 67 -5.20 -5.90 -19.27
C PRO A 67 -4.54 -7.30 -19.37
N LYS A 68 -3.53 -7.42 -20.24
CA LYS A 68 -2.76 -8.66 -20.39
C LYS A 68 -1.88 -8.93 -19.16
N GLU A 69 -1.29 -7.89 -18.60
CA GLU A 69 -0.39 -7.92 -17.44
C GLU A 69 -0.96 -7.03 -16.35
N PHE A 70 -0.90 -7.52 -15.11
CA PHE A 70 -1.37 -6.80 -13.93
C PHE A 70 -0.81 -7.43 -12.66
N ASP A 71 -0.95 -6.72 -11.55
CA ASP A 71 -0.63 -7.24 -10.24
C ASP A 71 -1.91 -7.74 -9.53
N LEU A 72 -1.83 -8.89 -8.88
CA LEU A 72 -2.92 -9.47 -8.10
C LEU A 72 -2.58 -9.38 -6.62
N GLN A 73 -3.43 -8.69 -5.86
CA GLN A 73 -3.36 -8.62 -4.40
C GLN A 73 -4.47 -9.49 -3.79
N ILE A 74 -4.13 -10.30 -2.79
CA ILE A 74 -5.10 -11.17 -2.08
C ILE A 74 -5.19 -10.71 -0.62
N ASP A 75 -6.38 -10.27 -0.20
CA ASP A 75 -6.61 -9.58 1.08
C ASP A 75 -6.23 -10.43 2.30
N LEU A 76 -6.33 -11.75 2.21
CA LEU A 76 -6.02 -12.68 3.30
C LEU A 76 -4.56 -13.12 3.34
N GLU A 77 -3.81 -12.88 2.26
CA GLU A 77 -2.48 -13.45 2.06
C GLU A 77 -1.37 -12.39 2.18
N ASP A 78 -1.75 -11.11 2.31
CA ASP A 78 -0.84 -9.97 2.51
C ASP A 78 0.34 -9.97 1.52
N TYR A 79 0.13 -10.45 0.30
CA TYR A 79 1.09 -10.33 -0.80
C TYR A 79 0.42 -9.90 -2.10
N GLU A 80 1.26 -9.36 -2.97
CA GLU A 80 0.97 -8.97 -4.35
C GLU A 80 1.86 -9.78 -5.28
N VAL A 81 1.31 -10.25 -6.39
CA VAL A 81 2.06 -11.04 -7.38
C VAL A 81 1.74 -10.58 -8.79
N SER A 82 2.77 -10.42 -9.61
CA SER A 82 2.61 -10.03 -11.01
C SER A 82 2.10 -11.22 -11.83
N CYS A 83 1.01 -10.98 -12.54
CA CYS A 83 0.21 -11.98 -13.23
C CYS A 83 -0.01 -11.62 -14.71
N VAL A 84 -0.14 -12.66 -15.54
CA VAL A 84 -0.56 -12.54 -16.93
C VAL A 84 -1.89 -13.25 -17.15
N ARG A 85 -2.82 -12.56 -17.81
CA ARG A 85 -4.08 -13.15 -18.28
C ARG A 85 -3.80 -14.21 -19.35
N ARG A 86 -4.28 -15.43 -19.12
CA ARG A 86 -4.16 -16.55 -20.06
C ARG A 86 -5.43 -16.80 -20.87
N TRP A 87 -6.58 -16.66 -20.22
CA TRP A 87 -7.88 -16.82 -20.87
C TRP A 87 -8.94 -16.05 -20.10
N GLU A 88 -10.03 -15.73 -20.78
CA GLU A 88 -11.19 -15.04 -20.23
C GLU A 88 -12.46 -15.70 -20.75
N ASP A 89 -13.42 -15.91 -19.87
CA ASP A 89 -14.74 -16.48 -20.15
C ASP A 89 -15.79 -15.70 -19.37
N GLY A 90 -16.30 -14.64 -19.99
CA GLY A 90 -17.28 -13.72 -19.41
C GLY A 90 -16.78 -13.07 -18.12
N LEU A 91 -17.28 -13.54 -16.98
CA LEU A 91 -16.90 -13.04 -15.65
C LEU A 91 -15.71 -13.78 -15.03
N ARG A 92 -15.19 -14.81 -15.69
CA ARG A 92 -14.10 -15.66 -15.20
C ARG A 92 -12.84 -15.37 -15.99
N CYS A 93 -11.71 -15.32 -15.28
CA CYS A 93 -10.42 -15.06 -15.88
C CYS A 93 -9.37 -15.99 -15.28
N GLY A 94 -8.68 -16.73 -16.14
CA GLY A 94 -7.53 -17.55 -15.75
C GLY A 94 -6.25 -16.75 -15.88
N VAL A 95 -5.45 -16.76 -14.81
CA VAL A 95 -4.20 -16.01 -14.73
C VAL A 95 -3.04 -16.92 -14.38
N GLN A 96 -1.87 -16.59 -14.90
CA GLN A 96 -0.61 -17.23 -14.52
C GLN A 96 0.28 -16.25 -13.75
N PHE A 97 0.92 -16.74 -12.70
CA PHE A 97 1.90 -15.97 -11.95
C PHE A 97 3.23 -15.93 -12.71
N VAL A 98 3.75 -14.73 -12.93
CA VAL A 98 5.00 -14.50 -13.67
C VAL A 98 6.09 -13.96 -12.76
N GLY A 99 5.71 -13.22 -11.72
CA GLY A 99 6.64 -12.67 -10.73
C GLY A 99 6.67 -13.43 -9.41
N GLU A 100 7.62 -13.05 -8.57
CA GLU A 100 7.66 -13.46 -7.17
C GLU A 100 6.54 -12.79 -6.35
N LYS A 101 6.17 -13.42 -5.24
CA LYS A 101 5.17 -12.89 -4.31
C LYS A 101 5.81 -11.79 -3.46
N ARG A 102 5.45 -10.54 -3.72
CA ARG A 102 5.89 -9.37 -2.98
C ARG A 102 4.98 -9.16 -1.76
N PRO A 103 5.49 -9.18 -0.51
CA PRO A 103 4.65 -8.92 0.65
C PRO A 103 4.11 -7.48 0.61
N THR A 104 2.80 -7.31 0.77
CA THR A 104 2.18 -6.00 0.91
C THR A 104 2.06 -5.64 2.39
N SER A 105 2.47 -4.44 2.78
CA SER A 105 2.20 -3.96 4.14
C SER A 105 0.69 -3.86 4.32
N LYS A 106 0.14 -4.49 5.36
CA LYS A 106 -1.28 -4.38 5.73
C LYS A 106 -1.72 -2.93 5.63
N GLN A 107 -2.77 -2.64 4.85
CA GLN A 107 -3.37 -1.31 4.88
C GLN A 107 -3.75 -1.05 6.35
N ARG A 108 -3.20 0.01 6.94
CA ARG A 108 -3.47 0.37 8.33
C ARG A 108 -4.97 0.51 8.47
N ALA A 109 -5.62 -0.45 9.13
CA ALA A 109 -7.00 -0.30 9.55
C ALA A 109 -7.03 0.98 10.39
N GLN A 110 -7.73 2.00 9.91
CA GLN A 110 -7.89 3.22 10.67
C GLN A 110 -8.68 2.86 11.92
N VAL A 111 -7.98 2.72 13.04
CA VAL A 111 -8.64 2.55 14.34
C VAL A 111 -9.28 3.89 14.64
N LEU A 112 -10.58 4.01 14.34
CA LEU A 112 -11.39 5.11 14.83
C LEU A 112 -11.43 4.95 16.35
N LYS A 113 -10.56 5.70 17.04
CA LYS A 113 -10.69 5.89 18.48
C LYS A 113 -12.09 6.44 18.73
N SER A 114 -12.78 5.95 19.77
CA SER A 114 -14.01 6.61 20.20
C SER A 114 -13.68 8.06 20.57
N SER A 115 -14.64 8.98 20.36
CA SER A 115 -14.44 10.40 20.65
C SER A 115 -13.98 10.66 22.09
N GLU A 116 -14.37 9.78 23.03
CA GLU A 116 -13.96 9.81 24.43
C GLU A 116 -12.49 9.41 24.63
N GLU A 117 -11.98 8.43 23.87
CA GLU A 117 -10.58 8.00 23.90
C GLU A 117 -9.64 9.02 23.22
N ALA A 118 -10.14 9.79 22.25
CA ALA A 118 -9.38 10.83 21.56
C ALA A 118 -9.20 12.12 22.40
N LEU A 119 -10.07 12.35 23.38
CA LEU A 119 -10.04 13.53 24.27
C LEU A 119 -9.14 13.34 25.50
N LYS A 120 -8.68 12.11 25.78
CA LYS A 120 -7.66 11.90 26.80
C LYS A 120 -6.35 12.51 26.30
N PRO A 121 -5.73 13.47 27.02
CA PRO A 121 -4.40 13.91 26.68
C PRO A 121 -3.46 12.72 26.91
N GLU A 122 -3.04 12.07 25.82
CA GLU A 122 -1.90 11.15 25.82
C GLU A 122 -0.66 11.99 26.15
N ILE A 123 -0.40 12.18 27.44
CA ILE A 123 0.86 12.72 27.93
C ILE A 123 1.91 11.69 27.53
N ASN A 124 2.57 11.95 26.40
CA ASN A 124 3.72 11.17 25.97
C ASN A 124 4.88 11.51 26.94
N GLU A 125 4.96 10.77 28.05
CA GLU A 125 6.00 10.88 29.09
C GLU A 125 7.43 10.79 28.53
N ARG A 126 7.58 10.37 27.26
CA ARG A 126 8.86 10.34 26.55
C ARG A 126 9.38 11.71 26.09
N THR A 127 8.60 12.77 26.23
CA THR A 127 9.00 14.15 25.86
C THR A 127 9.34 15.01 27.09
N GLU A 128 9.55 14.41 28.27
CA GLU A 128 10.04 15.13 29.46
C GLU A 128 11.48 14.74 29.84
N SER A 129 12.29 14.34 28.86
CA SER A 129 13.75 14.42 28.98
C SER A 129 14.27 15.68 28.27
N PHE A 130 13.74 16.84 28.65
CA PHE A 130 14.41 18.12 28.41
C PHE A 130 14.70 18.80 29.75
N ASP A 131 15.49 18.11 30.56
CA ASP A 131 15.95 18.52 31.88
C ASP A 131 17.13 19.52 31.79
N GLY A 132 17.04 20.51 30.89
CA GLY A 132 18.16 21.42 30.58
C GLY A 132 17.92 22.91 30.80
N ALA A 133 16.66 23.38 30.73
CA ALA A 133 16.41 24.84 30.65
C ALA A 133 15.97 25.51 31.96
N PHE A 134 15.37 24.79 32.91
CA PHE A 134 14.87 25.41 34.15
C PHE A 134 15.84 25.37 35.33
N ALA A 135 16.83 24.46 35.35
CA ALA A 135 17.82 24.40 36.43
C ALA A 135 18.77 25.61 36.47
N ARG A 136 18.91 26.37 35.37
CA ARG A 136 19.77 27.56 35.30
C ARG A 136 19.21 28.78 36.05
N LYS A 137 17.91 28.79 36.37
CA LYS A 137 17.27 29.93 37.05
C LYS A 137 17.35 29.85 38.59
N LEU A 138 17.55 28.67 39.17
CA LEU A 138 17.65 28.53 40.64
C LEU A 138 19.07 28.69 41.21
N ALA A 139 20.11 28.61 40.38
CA ALA A 139 21.50 28.73 40.85
C ALA A 139 21.98 30.18 41.04
N MET A 140 21.14 31.20 40.75
CA MET A 140 21.52 32.61 40.87
C MET A 140 20.97 33.33 42.12
N GLU A 141 20.26 32.64 43.02
CA GLU A 141 19.85 33.22 44.30
C GLU A 141 20.62 32.61 45.48
N LYS A 142 21.75 33.23 45.81
CA LYS A 142 22.22 33.35 47.20
C LYS A 142 22.72 34.78 47.47
N PRO A 143 22.54 35.33 48.68
CA PRO A 143 22.37 36.76 48.92
C PRO A 143 23.65 37.46 49.45
N GLN A 144 23.85 38.74 49.13
CA GLN A 144 24.68 39.67 49.91
C GLN A 144 24.13 41.12 49.82
N GLN A 145 24.34 41.86 50.91
CA GLN A 145 23.58 43.01 51.42
C GLN A 145 23.99 44.40 50.86
N SER A 146 23.06 45.36 51.06
CA SER A 146 23.26 46.75 51.53
C SER A 146 23.04 47.94 50.57
N ALA A 147 22.34 48.94 51.14
CA ALA A 147 22.28 50.39 50.85
C ALA A 147 21.22 50.97 49.87
N GLU A 148 20.12 51.45 50.48
CA GLU A 148 19.44 52.77 50.36
C GLU A 148 19.12 53.50 49.02
N PRO A 149 18.14 54.46 49.02
CA PRO A 149 17.17 54.63 47.93
C PRO A 149 17.34 55.93 47.11
N ALA A 150 16.81 55.96 45.88
CA ALA A 150 16.56 57.22 45.16
C ALA A 150 15.43 57.12 44.11
N GLN A 151 14.24 57.55 44.51
CA GLN A 151 13.43 58.60 43.87
C GLN A 151 13.50 58.77 42.32
N ARG A 152 12.36 58.57 41.62
CA ARG A 152 11.46 59.61 41.03
C ARG A 152 10.71 59.19 39.76
N ASP A 153 9.39 59.48 39.81
CA ASP A 153 8.49 60.06 38.80
C ASP A 153 8.24 59.40 37.41
N ARG A 154 6.99 58.91 37.25
CA ARG A 154 5.93 59.17 36.21
C ARG A 154 6.31 59.85 34.86
N PRO A 155 5.47 59.83 33.78
CA PRO A 155 4.20 59.11 33.52
C PRO A 155 4.06 58.50 32.09
N ALA A 156 2.87 57.96 31.81
CA ALA A 156 2.39 57.29 30.60
C ALA A 156 2.14 58.18 29.35
N ALA A 157 2.15 57.55 28.17
CA ALA A 157 1.46 58.03 26.97
C ALA A 157 0.93 56.84 26.12
N PRO A 158 -0.32 56.87 25.61
CA PRO A 158 -0.86 55.82 24.75
C PRO A 158 -0.83 56.22 23.26
N GLY A 159 -0.12 55.46 22.42
CA GLY A 159 -0.18 55.59 20.97
C GLY A 159 -1.32 54.75 20.37
N LYS A 160 -2.24 55.39 19.65
CA LYS A 160 -3.26 54.70 18.82
C LYS A 160 -2.68 54.38 17.43
N PRO A 161 -2.95 53.20 16.83
CA PRO A 161 -2.57 52.93 15.45
C PRO A 161 -3.64 53.47 14.47
N THR A 162 -3.20 54.10 13.38
CA THR A 162 -4.07 54.52 12.26
C THR A 162 -4.02 53.51 11.11
N PHE A 163 -5.19 53.24 10.54
CA PHE A 163 -5.44 52.25 9.48
C PHE A 163 -5.34 52.92 8.10
N GLY A 164 -4.45 52.44 7.24
CA GLY A 164 -4.19 52.99 5.90
C GLY A 164 -5.26 52.61 4.86
N LYS A 165 -5.79 53.61 4.16
CA LYS A 165 -6.70 53.44 3.01
C LYS A 165 -5.89 53.09 1.76
N ARG A 166 -6.17 51.95 1.13
CA ARG A 166 -5.68 51.58 -0.20
C ARG A 166 -6.52 52.28 -1.27
N ARG A 167 -5.85 52.85 -2.27
CA ARG A 167 -6.45 53.24 -3.56
C ARG A 167 -6.57 52.02 -4.46
#